data_AF-A0A9P6SLU6-F1
#
_entry.id   AF-A0A9P6SLU6-F1
#
_cell.length_a   1.000
_cell.length_b   1.000
_cell.length_c   1.000
_cell.angle_alpha   90.00
_cell.angle_beta   90.00
_cell.angle_gamma   90.00
#
_symmetry.space_group_name_H-M   'P 1'
#
loop_
_entity.id
_entity.type
_entity.pdbx_description
1 polymer ?
#
loop_
_entity_poly.entity_id
_entity_poly.type
_entity_poly.pdbx_seq_one_letter_code
_entity_poly.pdbx_strand_id
1 'polypeptide(L)'
;MDRDFEAKKNGYSASSYIEVLDAILPGYYQEDLYFIQDNALIYTANRVKKWFEDNRIDTSNWPPYSPDLNPIEYAWKKLKEVWDAKGDSEAELRKMEEALKKAWHLIPTSFFESLIESMERRVQAVIKADGWHTKY
;
A
#
# COMPACT_ATOMS: atom_id res chain seq x y z
N MET A 1 -8.78 7.45 -5.08
CA MET A 1 -7.70 8.00 -5.91
C MET A 1 -8.23 8.09 -7.31
N ASP A 2 -8.47 9.29 -7.80
CA ASP A 2 -8.99 9.47 -9.14
C ASP A 2 -7.85 9.47 -10.16
N ARG A 3 -8.17 9.06 -11.39
CA ARG A 3 -7.19 9.14 -12.48
C ARG A 3 -6.96 10.60 -12.81
N ASP A 4 -5.70 10.97 -12.88
CA ASP A 4 -5.28 12.25 -13.41
C ASP A 4 -5.15 12.11 -14.93
N PHE A 5 -6.20 12.53 -15.64
CA PHE A 5 -6.24 12.51 -17.10
C PHE A 5 -5.30 13.53 -17.75
N GLU A 6 -4.77 14.48 -16.97
CA GLU A 6 -3.74 15.43 -17.40
C GLU A 6 -2.32 14.88 -17.20
N ALA A 7 -2.16 13.76 -16.46
CA ALA A 7 -0.88 13.11 -16.32
C ALA A 7 -0.44 12.46 -17.64
N LYS A 8 0.86 12.54 -17.96
CA LYS A 8 1.50 12.03 -19.20
C LYS A 8 1.14 10.58 -19.61
N LYS A 9 0.65 9.76 -18.68
CA LYS A 9 0.28 8.35 -18.90
C LYS A 9 -1.21 8.07 -18.66
N ASN A 10 -2.06 9.09 -18.54
CA ASN A 10 -3.49 8.96 -18.20
C ASN A 10 -3.74 8.04 -17.00
N GLY A 11 -2.92 8.23 -15.97
CA GLY A 11 -2.81 7.35 -14.81
C GLY A 11 -2.89 8.13 -13.50
N TYR A 12 -2.24 7.62 -12.48
CA TYR A 12 -2.15 8.30 -11.19
C TYR A 12 -0.97 9.27 -11.17
N SER A 13 -1.17 10.42 -10.52
CA SER A 13 -0.13 11.43 -10.33
C SER A 13 0.16 11.66 -8.86
N ALA A 14 1.28 12.34 -8.59
CA ALA A 14 1.61 12.80 -7.26
C ALA A 14 0.51 13.70 -6.65
N SER A 15 -0.24 14.45 -7.47
CA SER A 15 -1.35 15.28 -6.98
C SER A 15 -2.53 14.42 -6.51
N SER A 16 -2.99 13.50 -7.35
CA SER A 16 -4.06 12.55 -6.97
C SER A 16 -3.69 11.68 -5.76
N TYR A 17 -2.39 11.48 -5.50
CA TYR A 17 -1.91 10.78 -4.32
C TYR A 17 -2.00 11.64 -3.07
N ILE A 18 -1.54 12.89 -3.15
CA ILE A 18 -1.67 13.85 -2.04
C ILE A 18 -3.13 14.01 -1.64
N GLU A 19 -4.06 14.11 -2.59
CA GLU A 19 -5.50 14.20 -2.29
C GLU A 19 -6.01 13.02 -1.46
N VAL A 20 -5.51 11.81 -1.72
CA VAL A 20 -5.84 10.62 -0.93
C VAL A 20 -5.19 10.67 0.44
N LEU A 21 -3.93 11.08 0.52
CA LEU A 21 -3.22 11.23 1.80
C LEU A 21 -3.93 12.25 2.69
N ASP A 22 -4.26 13.43 2.16
CA ASP A 22 -5.00 14.49 2.86
C ASP A 22 -6.35 13.99 3.40
N ALA A 23 -7.08 13.22 2.60
CA ALA A 23 -8.41 12.75 2.97
C ALA A 23 -8.40 11.63 4.02
N ILE A 24 -7.38 10.77 4.03
CA ILE A 24 -7.42 9.51 4.78
C ILE A 24 -6.40 9.49 5.91
N LEU A 25 -5.14 9.85 5.64
CA LEU A 25 -4.03 9.59 6.54
C LEU A 25 -4.17 10.28 7.92
N PRO A 26 -4.66 11.53 8.04
CA PRO A 26 -4.88 12.17 9.33
C PRO A 26 -5.82 11.40 10.27
N GLY A 27 -6.72 10.56 9.74
CA GLY A 27 -7.62 9.73 10.54
C GLY A 27 -6.97 8.48 11.14
N TYR A 28 -5.78 8.09 10.68
CA TYR A 28 -5.10 6.86 11.08
C TYR A 28 -3.70 7.08 11.66
N TYR A 29 -3.04 8.17 11.29
CA TYR A 29 -1.67 8.46 11.72
C TYR A 29 -1.60 8.83 13.21
N GLN A 30 -0.51 8.41 13.85
CA GLN A 30 -0.14 8.78 15.22
C GLN A 30 1.32 9.20 15.20
N GLU A 31 1.71 10.21 15.99
CA GLU A 31 3.03 10.86 15.91
C GLU A 31 4.21 9.88 16.09
N ASP A 32 4.02 8.77 16.81
CA ASP A 32 5.06 7.77 17.07
C ASP A 32 5.12 6.63 16.01
N LEU A 33 4.38 6.75 14.90
CA LEU A 33 4.33 5.74 13.85
C LEU A 33 5.10 6.17 12.61
N TYR A 34 5.72 5.20 11.94
CA TYR A 34 6.28 5.40 10.60
C TYR A 34 5.25 5.02 9.54
N PHE A 35 5.02 5.92 8.59
CA PHE A 35 4.30 5.60 7.37
C PHE A 35 5.19 4.82 6.41
N ILE A 36 4.69 3.69 5.93
CA ILE A 36 5.42 2.79 5.02
C ILE A 36 4.78 2.85 3.64
N GLN A 37 5.59 3.10 2.61
CA GLN A 37 5.23 3.03 1.20
C GLN A 37 6.41 2.51 0.38
N ASP A 38 6.13 2.01 -0.83
CA ASP A 38 7.19 1.64 -1.77
C ASP A 38 7.81 2.88 -2.46
N ASN A 39 8.81 2.63 -3.31
CA ASN A 39 9.53 3.67 -4.04
C ASN A 39 8.91 3.98 -5.41
N ALA A 40 7.60 3.84 -5.60
CA ALA A 40 6.97 4.25 -6.85
C ALA A 40 7.21 5.74 -7.13
N LEU A 41 7.43 6.09 -8.40
CA LEU A 41 7.85 7.44 -8.81
C LEU A 41 6.91 8.55 -8.30
N ILE A 42 5.61 8.28 -8.25
CA ILE A 42 4.61 9.24 -7.76
C ILE A 42 4.73 9.47 -6.26
N TYR A 43 5.13 8.46 -5.47
CA TYR A 43 5.28 8.53 -4.02
C TYR A 43 6.60 9.19 -3.60
N THR A 44 7.63 9.08 -4.45
CA THR A 44 8.95 9.71 -4.21
C THR A 44 9.08 11.11 -4.79
N ALA A 45 8.03 11.64 -5.42
CA ALA A 45 8.05 12.97 -6.04
C ALA A 45 8.28 14.07 -4.97
N ASN A 46 9.02 15.12 -5.32
CA ASN A 46 9.39 16.19 -4.38
C ASN A 46 8.17 16.82 -3.67
N ARG A 47 7.03 16.95 -4.35
CA ARG A 47 5.80 17.49 -3.74
C ARG A 47 5.21 16.56 -2.69
N VAL A 48 5.32 15.25 -2.86
CA VAL A 48 4.82 14.25 -1.90
C VAL A 48 5.74 14.22 -0.68
N LYS A 49 7.06 14.25 -0.89
CA LYS A 49 8.04 14.38 0.20
C LYS A 49 7.79 15.64 1.03
N LYS A 50 7.61 16.78 0.36
CA LYS A 50 7.26 18.05 1.01
C LYS A 50 5.95 17.95 1.79
N TRP A 51 4.94 17.26 1.25
CA TRP A 51 3.68 17.06 1.96
C TRP A 51 3.87 16.26 3.27
N PHE A 52 4.67 15.19 3.27
CA PHE A 52 4.99 14.44 4.49
C PHE A 52 5.75 15.31 5.51
N GLU A 53 6.73 16.09 5.05
CA GLU A 53 7.49 17.03 5.89
C GLU A 53 6.57 18.09 6.53
N ASP A 54 5.72 18.74 5.73
CA ASP A 54 4.81 19.81 6.19
C ASP A 54 3.78 19.26 7.20
N ASN A 55 3.38 17.99 7.07
CA ASN A 55 2.46 17.30 7.99
C ASN A 55 3.15 16.57 9.16
N ARG A 56 4.49 16.63 9.26
CA ARG A 56 5.28 15.97 10.32
C ARG A 56 5.02 14.46 10.41
N ILE A 57 4.91 13.83 9.24
CA ILE A 57 4.69 12.39 9.13
C ILE A 57 6.02 11.74 8.76
N ASP A 58 6.52 10.90 9.66
CA ASP A 58 7.75 10.16 9.42
C ASP A 58 7.50 9.03 8.43
N THR A 59 8.37 8.91 7.43
CA THR A 59 8.31 7.85 6.42
C THR A 59 9.50 6.91 6.54
N SER A 60 9.27 5.62 6.30
CA SER A 60 10.36 4.64 6.32
C SER A 60 11.23 4.74 5.06
N ASN A 61 12.55 4.61 5.21
CA ASN A 61 13.45 4.42 4.06
C ASN A 61 13.33 2.98 3.53
N TRP A 62 12.46 2.76 2.56
CA TRP A 62 12.18 1.43 2.02
C TRP A 62 13.22 1.01 0.97
N PRO A 63 13.78 -0.20 1.01
CA PRO A 63 14.70 -0.66 -0.02
C PRO A 63 13.99 -0.91 -1.36
N PRO A 64 14.62 -0.58 -2.51
CA PRO A 64 14.04 -0.83 -3.82
C PRO A 64 13.89 -2.34 -4.07
N TYR A 65 12.92 -2.72 -4.92
CA TYR A 65 12.67 -4.10 -5.35
C TYR A 65 12.53 -5.12 -4.21
N SER A 66 11.97 -4.70 -3.08
CA SER A 66 11.81 -5.54 -1.88
C SER A 66 10.33 -5.81 -1.55
N PRO A 67 9.59 -6.52 -2.43
CA PRO A 67 8.20 -6.88 -2.16
C PRO A 67 8.10 -7.85 -0.97
N ASP A 68 9.13 -8.68 -0.73
CA ASP A 68 9.22 -9.62 0.38
C ASP A 68 9.09 -8.94 1.76
N LEU A 69 9.54 -7.68 1.83
CA LEU A 69 9.42 -6.86 3.03
C LEU A 69 8.04 -6.22 3.16
N ASN A 70 7.26 -6.09 2.08
CA ASN A 70 6.05 -5.26 2.06
C ASN A 70 4.83 -6.08 2.51
N PRO A 71 4.29 -5.86 3.74
CA PRO A 71 3.20 -6.68 4.26
C PRO A 71 1.92 -6.57 3.42
N ILE A 72 1.72 -5.43 2.74
CA ILE A 72 0.49 -5.21 1.96
C ILE A 72 0.41 -6.17 0.77
N GLU A 73 1.53 -6.65 0.22
CA GLU A 73 1.54 -7.65 -0.85
C GLU A 73 0.90 -8.97 -0.40
N TYR A 74 1.11 -9.33 0.87
CA TYR A 74 0.46 -10.49 1.48
C TYR A 74 -1.02 -10.27 1.74
N ALA A 75 -1.40 -9.06 2.14
CA ALA A 75 -2.82 -8.70 2.25
C ALA A 75 -3.51 -8.78 0.89
N TRP A 76 -2.88 -8.28 -0.18
CA TRP A 76 -3.41 -8.39 -1.54
C TRP A 76 -3.51 -9.83 -2.02
N LYS A 77 -2.50 -10.66 -1.73
CA LYS A 77 -2.57 -12.10 -2.01
C LYS A 77 -3.76 -12.73 -1.29
N LYS A 78 -3.96 -12.44 -0.01
CA LYS A 78 -5.08 -12.98 0.75
C LYS A 78 -6.43 -12.52 0.22
N LEU A 79 -6.53 -11.25 -0.16
CA LEU A 79 -7.74 -10.69 -0.77
C LEU A 79 -8.08 -11.40 -2.08
N LYS A 80 -7.08 -11.69 -2.93
CA LYS A 80 -7.26 -12.44 -4.18
C LYS A 80 -7.72 -13.89 -3.97
N GLU A 81 -7.37 -14.52 -2.84
CA GLU A 81 -7.87 -15.86 -2.50
C GLU A 81 -9.35 -15.87 -2.12
N VAL A 82 -9.84 -14.77 -1.54
CA VAL A 82 -11.23 -14.63 -1.05
C VAL A 82 -12.13 -14.00 -2.12
N TRP A 83 -11.54 -13.29 -3.07
CA TRP A 83 -12.22 -12.65 -4.20
C TRP A 83 -12.45 -13.63 -5.35
N ASP A 84 -13.68 -13.69 -5.87
CA ASP A 84 -14.07 -14.54 -7.01
C ASP A 84 -14.90 -13.80 -8.09
N ALA A 85 -14.77 -12.47 -8.20
CA ALA A 85 -15.56 -11.69 -9.16
C ALA A 85 -14.78 -11.38 -10.46
N LYS A 86 -15.45 -11.51 -11.61
CA LYS A 86 -14.97 -11.09 -12.95
C LYS A 86 -16.09 -10.38 -13.70
N GLY A 87 -15.75 -9.37 -14.49
CA GLY A 87 -16.68 -8.64 -15.36
C GLY A 87 -16.06 -7.36 -15.92
N ASP A 88 -16.59 -6.88 -17.04
CA ASP A 88 -16.01 -5.76 -17.82
C ASP A 88 -17.00 -4.58 -18.00
N SER A 89 -18.27 -4.74 -17.64
CA SER A 89 -19.26 -3.66 -17.71
C SER A 89 -19.23 -2.76 -16.45
N GLU A 90 -19.71 -1.53 -16.56
CA GLU A 90 -19.76 -0.60 -15.42
C GLU A 90 -20.60 -1.15 -14.25
N ALA A 91 -21.70 -1.84 -14.54
CA ALA A 91 -22.53 -2.48 -13.52
C ALA A 91 -21.80 -3.64 -12.82
N GLU A 92 -20.96 -4.38 -13.55
CA GLU A 92 -20.12 -5.44 -12.98
C GLU A 92 -18.97 -4.86 -12.16
N LEU A 93 -18.35 -3.76 -12.61
CA LEU A 93 -17.31 -3.06 -11.84
C LEU A 93 -17.83 -2.56 -10.49
N ARG A 94 -19.06 -2.01 -10.42
CA ARG A 94 -19.68 -1.64 -9.12
C ARG A 94 -19.92 -2.86 -8.23
N LYS A 95 -20.38 -3.97 -8.79
CA LYS A 95 -20.55 -5.23 -8.04
C LYS A 95 -19.21 -5.78 -7.56
N MET A 96 -18.17 -5.64 -8.38
CA MET A 96 -16.79 -6.00 -8.04
C MET A 96 -16.31 -5.14 -6.88
N GLU A 97 -16.45 -3.82 -6.92
CA GLU A 97 -16.05 -2.94 -5.81
C GLU A 97 -16.71 -3.35 -4.48
N GLU A 98 -18.03 -3.61 -4.50
CA GLU A 98 -18.76 -4.06 -3.30
C GLU A 98 -18.32 -5.45 -2.82
N ALA A 99 -18.01 -6.36 -3.74
CA ALA A 99 -17.41 -7.66 -3.40
C ALA A 99 -16.01 -7.50 -2.78
N LEU A 100 -15.23 -6.49 -3.20
CA LEU A 100 -13.86 -6.19 -2.72
C LEU A 100 -13.91 -5.79 -1.26
N LYS A 101 -14.82 -4.85 -0.97
CA LYS A 101 -15.08 -4.38 0.38
C LYS A 101 -15.51 -5.55 1.25
N LYS A 102 -16.46 -6.37 0.81
CA LYS A 102 -16.90 -7.54 1.58
C LYS A 102 -15.76 -8.54 1.83
N ALA A 103 -14.98 -8.88 0.80
CA ALA A 103 -13.85 -9.79 0.92
C ALA A 103 -12.78 -9.25 1.88
N TRP A 104 -12.50 -7.94 1.84
CA TRP A 104 -11.58 -7.30 2.78
C TRP A 104 -12.05 -7.45 4.24
N HIS A 105 -13.33 -7.21 4.51
CA HIS A 105 -13.90 -7.36 5.86
C HIS A 105 -13.98 -8.82 6.35
N LEU A 106 -13.87 -9.81 5.44
CA LEU A 106 -13.78 -11.22 5.80
C LEU A 106 -12.39 -11.65 6.25
N ILE A 107 -11.35 -10.86 5.98
CA ILE A 107 -9.99 -11.15 6.43
C ILE A 107 -9.91 -10.82 7.93
N PRO A 108 -9.58 -11.79 8.81
CA PRO A 108 -9.52 -11.55 10.24
C PRO A 108 -8.46 -10.50 10.60
N THR A 109 -8.71 -9.66 11.60
CA THR A 109 -7.71 -8.71 12.13
C THR A 109 -6.41 -9.42 12.53
N SER A 110 -6.51 -10.61 13.12
CA SER A 110 -5.36 -11.43 13.50
C SER A 110 -4.45 -11.82 12.34
N PHE A 111 -4.98 -11.88 11.11
CA PHE A 111 -4.15 -12.06 9.93
C PHE A 111 -3.25 -10.84 9.70
N PHE A 112 -3.80 -9.61 9.77
CA PHE A 112 -3.02 -8.39 9.61
C PHE A 112 -2.00 -8.21 10.75
N GLU A 113 -2.38 -8.50 11.99
CA GLU A 113 -1.46 -8.51 13.13
C GLU A 113 -0.28 -9.46 12.88
N SER A 114 -0.55 -10.68 12.40
CA SER A 114 0.51 -11.66 12.08
C SER A 114 1.47 -11.17 10.99
N LEU A 115 1.00 -10.33 10.06
CA LEU A 115 1.86 -9.72 9.04
C LEU A 115 2.81 -8.69 9.67
N ILE A 116 2.32 -7.85 10.58
CA ILE A 116 3.12 -6.86 11.30
C ILE A 116 4.15 -7.57 12.19
N GLU A 117 3.73 -8.56 12.97
CA GLU A 117 4.61 -9.38 13.83
C GLU A 117 5.69 -10.14 13.03
N SER A 118 5.44 -10.41 11.74
CA SER A 118 6.42 -11.08 10.89
C SER A 118 7.57 -10.17 10.43
N MET A 119 7.45 -8.85 10.56
CA MET A 119 8.40 -7.89 9.97
C MET A 119 9.83 -8.08 10.45
N GLU A 120 10.04 -8.29 11.74
CA GLU A 120 11.37 -8.55 12.27
C GLU A 120 12.01 -9.77 11.59
N ARG A 121 11.26 -10.88 11.45
CA ARG A 121 11.74 -12.09 10.80
C ARG A 121 12.01 -11.90 9.31
N ARG A 122 11.24 -11.05 8.62
CA ARG A 122 11.44 -10.71 7.21
C ARG A 122 12.73 -9.93 7.02
N VAL A 123 12.94 -8.89 7.83
CA VAL A 123 14.17 -8.07 7.83
C VAL A 123 15.39 -8.94 8.10
N GLN A 124 15.34 -9.80 9.12
CA GLN A 124 16.43 -10.74 9.41
C GLN A 124 16.72 -11.72 8.26
N ALA A 125 15.68 -12.16 7.54
CA ALA A 125 15.86 -13.01 6.37
C ALA A 125 16.58 -12.28 5.23
N VAL A 126 16.24 -11.00 4.98
CA VAL A 126 16.91 -10.17 3.96
C VAL A 126 18.37 -9.91 4.35
N ILE A 127 18.64 -9.61 5.63
CA ILE A 127 20.01 -9.43 6.14
C ILE A 127 20.82 -10.71 5.94
N LYS A 128 20.27 -11.87 6.33
CA LYS A 128 20.92 -13.17 6.16
C LYS A 128 21.15 -13.54 4.69
N ALA A 129 20.30 -13.04 3.80
CA ALA A 129 20.42 -13.21 2.37
C ALA A 129 21.32 -12.15 1.72
N ASP A 130 22.02 -11.30 2.47
CA ASP A 130 22.84 -10.19 1.94
C ASP A 130 22.07 -9.28 0.97
N GLY A 131 20.77 -9.05 1.26
CA GLY A 131 19.89 -8.24 0.41
C GLY A 131 19.22 -9.00 -0.74
N TRP A 132 19.49 -10.30 -0.92
CA TRP A 132 18.82 -11.12 -1.93
C TRP A 132 17.41 -11.55 -1.52
N HIS A 133 16.67 -12.07 -2.50
CA HIS A 133 15.30 -12.58 -2.33
C HIS A 133 15.19 -13.60 -1.21
N THR A 134 14.05 -13.56 -0.52
CA THR A 134 13.72 -14.44 0.59
C THR A 134 12.51 -15.32 0.25
N LYS A 135 12.07 -16.13 1.21
CA LYS A 135 10.83 -16.92 1.10
C LYS A 135 9.56 -16.10 1.36
N TYR A 136 9.74 -14.89 1.90
CA TYR A 136 8.67 -13.92 2.06
C TYR A 136 8.46 -13.19 0.74
#